data_AF-A0A4R1QZ03-F1
#
_entry.id   AF-A0A4R1QZ03-F1
#
_cell.length_a   1.000
_cell.length_b   1.000
_cell.length_c   1.000
_cell.angle_alpha   90.00
_cell.angle_beta   90.00
_cell.angle_gamma   90.00
#
_symmetry.space_group_name_H-M   'P 1'
#
loop_
_entity.id
_entity.type
_entity.pdbx_description
1 polymer ?
#
loop_
_entity_poly.entity_id
_entity_poly.type
_entity_poly.pdbx_seq_one_letter_code
_entity_poly.pdbx_strand_id
1 'polypeptide(L)'
;MDEDLKLYIPLGVKPEAELFTGFGKKQLFQSIVGSLVMGGIAALAWLFTGNVTTTVILALAGIFGSVMMTTKDQSNLSVVDQVQNLIRFLRGQKIYPYRYGDEWGLE
;
A
#
# COMPACT_ATOMS: atom_id res chain seq x y z
N MET A 1 -22.97 -12.84 -40.64
CA MET A 1 -21.80 -11.97 -40.82
C MET A 1 -21.71 -11.11 -39.58
N ASP A 2 -21.41 -11.67 -38.39
CA ASP A 2 -21.45 -10.93 -37.11
C ASP A 2 -20.54 -11.56 -36.03
N GLU A 3 -19.26 -11.87 -36.34
CA GLU A 3 -18.33 -12.43 -35.33
C GLU A 3 -17.08 -11.60 -34.99
N ASP A 4 -16.77 -10.48 -35.66
CA ASP A 4 -15.40 -9.93 -35.60
C ASP A 4 -15.20 -8.58 -34.88
N LEU A 5 -16.06 -8.22 -33.94
CA LEU A 5 -15.82 -7.04 -33.08
C LEU A 5 -15.84 -7.39 -31.59
N LYS A 6 -15.16 -8.49 -31.21
CA LYS A 6 -14.79 -8.71 -29.82
C LYS A 6 -13.74 -7.67 -29.44
N LEU A 7 -14.21 -6.55 -28.86
CA LEU A 7 -13.37 -5.47 -28.35
C LEU A 7 -12.45 -6.04 -27.25
N TYR A 8 -11.25 -6.46 -27.65
CA TYR A 8 -10.22 -6.89 -26.73
C TYR A 8 -9.61 -5.64 -26.10
N ILE A 9 -10.11 -5.26 -24.93
CA ILE A 9 -9.42 -4.33 -24.06
C ILE A 9 -8.34 -5.16 -23.37
N PRO A 10 -7.05 -4.97 -23.70
CA PRO A 10 -5.99 -5.73 -23.05
C PRO A 10 -5.93 -5.33 -21.57
N LEU A 11 -6.53 -6.16 -20.73
CA LEU A 11 -6.34 -6.10 -19.29
C LEU A 11 -4.89 -6.53 -19.02
N GLY A 12 -4.02 -5.56 -18.75
CA GLY A 12 -2.60 -5.81 -18.51
C GLY A 12 -1.63 -5.05 -19.40
N VAL A 13 -2.09 -4.08 -20.22
CA VAL A 13 -1.15 -3.08 -20.78
C VAL A 13 -0.59 -2.30 -19.61
N LYS A 14 0.67 -2.58 -19.29
CA LYS A 14 1.47 -1.86 -18.29
C LYS A 14 1.66 -0.44 -18.80
N PRO A 15 0.95 0.56 -18.24
CA PRO A 15 0.89 1.89 -18.84
C PRO A 15 2.13 2.73 -18.51
N GLU A 16 2.98 2.28 -17.60
CA GLU A 16 4.16 3.01 -17.14
C GLU A 16 5.44 2.20 -17.39
N ALA A 17 6.54 2.89 -17.69
CA ALA A 17 7.87 2.29 -17.77
C ALA A 17 8.28 1.77 -16.38
N GLU A 18 8.10 0.47 -16.18
CA GLU A 18 8.57 -0.27 -15.02
C GLU A 18 10.08 -0.52 -15.16
N LEU A 19 10.86 -0.27 -14.10
CA LEU A 19 12.28 -0.65 -14.03
C LEU A 19 12.42 -2.18 -13.91
N PHE A 20 11.52 -2.80 -13.14
CA PHE A 20 11.32 -4.24 -13.03
C PHE A 20 9.82 -4.49 -12.85
N THR A 21 9.32 -5.70 -13.14
CA THR A 21 7.87 -5.99 -13.10
C THR A 21 7.24 -5.53 -11.77
N GLY A 22 6.31 -4.59 -11.81
CA GLY A 22 5.65 -4.03 -10.61
C GLY A 22 6.46 -2.97 -9.83
N PHE A 23 7.58 -2.48 -10.37
CA PHE A 23 8.44 -1.43 -9.78
C PHE A 23 8.80 -0.34 -10.80
N GLY A 24 8.03 0.74 -10.85
CA GLY A 24 8.23 1.93 -11.67
C GLY A 24 8.78 3.14 -10.90
N LYS A 25 8.87 4.29 -11.58
CA LYS A 25 9.47 5.52 -11.04
C LYS A 25 8.82 6.02 -9.75
N LYS A 26 7.49 5.95 -9.65
CA LYS A 26 6.74 6.38 -8.46
C LYS A 26 7.11 5.56 -7.22
N GLN A 27 7.30 4.25 -7.40
CA GLN A 27 7.66 3.35 -6.31
C GLN A 27 9.13 3.52 -5.89
N LEU A 28 10.01 3.85 -6.83
CA LEU A 28 11.39 4.22 -6.54
C LEU A 28 11.46 5.47 -5.65
N PHE A 29 10.67 6.51 -5.93
CA PHE A 29 10.61 7.68 -5.05
C PHE A 29 10.03 7.33 -3.67
N GLN A 30 8.97 6.51 -3.61
CA GLN A 30 8.40 6.06 -2.34
C GLN A 30 9.40 5.23 -1.52
N SER A 31 10.19 4.36 -2.15
CA SER A 31 11.16 3.52 -1.45
C SER A 31 12.35 4.33 -0.93
N ILE A 32 12.78 5.37 -1.65
CA ILE A 32 13.80 6.34 -1.18
C ILE A 32 13.30 7.11 0.04
N VAL A 33 12.05 7.60 0.01
CA VAL A 33 11.48 8.30 1.16
C VAL A 33 11.37 7.35 2.36
N GLY A 34 10.90 6.11 2.14
CA GLY A 34 10.81 5.10 3.18
C GLY A 34 12.17 4.71 3.77
N SER A 35 13.22 4.61 2.94
CA SER A 35 14.57 4.28 3.42
C SER A 35 15.20 5.42 4.21
N LEU A 36 14.95 6.68 3.83
CA LEU A 36 15.38 7.85 4.61
C LEU A 36 14.73 7.89 6.00
N VAL A 37 13.43 7.62 6.08
CA VAL A 37 12.70 7.56 7.35
C VAL A 37 13.24 6.44 8.23
N MET A 38 13.42 5.23 7.68
CA MET A 38 13.99 4.10 8.40
C MET A 38 15.45 4.34 8.83
N GLY A 39 16.24 5.02 7.99
CA GLY A 39 17.60 5.44 8.33
C GLY A 39 17.62 6.41 9.52
N GLY A 40 16.67 7.36 9.58
CA GLY A 40 16.48 8.24 10.73
C GLY A 40 16.13 7.48 12.00
N ILE A 41 15.21 6.50 11.92
CA ILE A 41 14.86 5.64 13.06
C ILE A 41 16.06 4.81 13.53
N ALA A 42 16.87 4.29 12.60
CA ALA A 42 18.10 3.56 12.93
C ALA A 42 19.15 4.44 13.62
N ALA A 43 19.31 5.69 13.17
CA ALA A 43 20.19 6.66 13.83
C ALA A 43 19.70 6.99 15.25
N LEU A 44 18.39 7.17 15.45
CA LEU A 44 17.81 7.36 16.79
C LEU A 44 18.04 6.13 17.67
N ALA A 45 17.79 4.92 17.14
CA ALA A 45 18.04 3.68 17.86
C ALA A 45 19.51 3.57 18.29
N TRP A 46 20.45 4.00 17.43
CA TRP A 46 21.88 4.05 17.75
C TRP A 46 22.20 5.00 18.91
N LEU A 47 21.61 6.20 18.91
CA LEU A 47 21.81 7.17 19.98
C LEU A 47 21.38 6.64 21.36
N PHE A 48 20.34 5.80 21.41
CA PHE A 48 19.86 5.24 22.68
C PHE A 48 20.56 3.95 23.11
N THR A 49 20.89 3.05 22.19
CA THR A 49 21.49 1.74 22.54
C THR A 49 23.01 1.72 22.47
N GLY A 50 23.64 2.63 21.73
CA GLY A 50 25.09 2.65 21.48
C GLY A 50 25.63 1.41 20.74
N ASN A 51 24.76 0.48 20.35
CA ASN A 51 25.14 -0.80 19.76
C ASN A 51 25.08 -0.73 18.23
N VAL A 52 26.26 -0.81 17.61
CA VAL A 52 26.43 -0.74 16.15
C VAL A 52 25.79 -1.94 15.44
N THR A 53 25.78 -3.12 16.06
CA THR A 53 25.23 -4.33 15.44
C THR A 53 23.72 -4.20 15.25
N THR A 54 23.01 -3.73 16.27
CA THR A 54 21.55 -3.56 16.22
C THR A 54 21.14 -2.53 15.17
N THR A 55 21.93 -1.46 15.02
CA THR A 55 21.58 -0.35 14.13
C THR A 55 21.84 -0.67 12.68
N VAL A 56 22.91 -1.43 12.38
CA VAL A 56 23.17 -1.93 11.02
C VAL A 56 22.07 -2.91 10.59
N ILE A 57 21.67 -3.84 11.46
CA ILE A 57 20.59 -4.78 11.14
C ILE A 57 19.27 -4.02 10.89
N LEU A 58 18.94 -3.04 11.74
CA LEU A 58 17.73 -2.25 11.59
C LEU A 58 17.74 -1.41 10.29
N ALA A 59 18.88 -0.79 9.97
CA ALA A 59 19.03 0.03 8.77
C ALA A 59 18.87 -0.83 7.50
N LEU A 60 19.55 -1.97 7.42
CA LEU A 60 19.45 -2.89 6.29
C LEU A 60 18.03 -3.45 6.16
N ALA A 61 17.45 -3.94 7.27
CA ALA A 61 16.08 -4.44 7.28
C ALA A 61 15.08 -3.35 6.86
N GLY A 62 15.29 -2.11 7.27
CA GLY A 62 14.46 -0.97 6.88
C GLY A 62 14.53 -0.64 5.39
N ILE A 63 15.72 -0.68 4.80
CA ILE A 63 15.90 -0.45 3.35
C ILE A 63 15.21 -1.55 2.55
N PHE A 64 15.47 -2.82 2.88
CA PHE A 64 14.83 -3.96 2.20
C PHE A 64 13.32 -3.97 2.40
N GLY A 65 12.86 -3.70 3.63
CA GLY A 65 11.43 -3.60 3.95
C GLY A 65 10.73 -2.49 3.17
N SER A 66 11.36 -1.32 3.04
CA SER A 66 10.82 -0.19 2.25
C SER A 66 10.64 -0.55 0.77
N VAL A 67 11.62 -1.25 0.18
CA VAL A 67 11.53 -1.72 -1.21
C VAL A 67 10.42 -2.77 -1.34
N MET A 68 10.39 -3.78 -0.47
CA MET A 68 9.39 -4.85 -0.53
C MET A 68 7.96 -4.35 -0.29
N MET A 69 7.77 -3.31 0.52
CA MET A 69 6.45 -2.73 0.79
C MET A 69 5.90 -1.93 -0.40
N THR A 70 6.79 -1.37 -1.22
CA THR A 70 6.46 -0.52 -2.39
C THR A 70 6.38 -1.30 -3.70
N THR A 71 6.97 -2.49 -3.77
CA THR A 71 6.80 -3.40 -4.91
C THR A 71 5.35 -3.86 -5.02
N LYS A 72 4.77 -3.77 -6.23
CA LYS A 72 3.45 -4.31 -6.52
C LYS A 72 3.52 -5.82 -6.67
N ASP A 73 2.57 -6.50 -6.03
CA ASP A 73 2.37 -7.94 -6.17
C ASP A 73 1.59 -8.27 -7.46
N GLN A 74 1.34 -9.56 -7.76
CA GLN A 74 0.57 -10.01 -8.94
C GLN A 74 -0.81 -9.36 -9.07
N SER A 75 -1.36 -8.87 -7.96
CA SER A 75 -2.62 -8.11 -7.89
C SER A 75 -2.50 -6.63 -8.32
N ASN A 76 -1.31 -6.16 -8.74
CA ASN A 76 -0.99 -4.76 -9.05
C ASN A 76 -1.19 -3.77 -7.89
N LEU A 77 -1.35 -4.27 -6.66
CA LEU A 77 -1.45 -3.48 -5.44
C LEU A 77 -0.14 -3.57 -4.66
N SER A 78 0.35 -2.44 -4.17
CA SER A 78 1.41 -2.42 -3.17
C SER A 78 0.81 -2.49 -1.77
N VAL A 79 1.62 -2.87 -0.78
CA VAL A 79 1.20 -2.88 0.63
C VAL A 79 0.81 -1.47 1.08
N VAL A 80 1.50 -0.44 0.57
CA VAL A 80 1.16 0.97 0.84
C VAL A 80 -0.26 1.30 0.37
N ASP A 81 -0.64 0.84 -0.83
CA ASP A 81 -1.98 1.05 -1.38
C ASP A 81 -3.05 0.33 -0.53
N GLN A 82 -2.75 -0.89 -0.06
CA GLN A 82 -3.66 -1.63 0.81
C GLN A 82 -3.88 -0.92 2.15
N VAL A 83 -2.83 -0.37 2.76
CA VAL A 83 -2.93 0.41 3.99
C VAL A 83 -3.75 1.69 3.75
N GLN A 84 -3.54 2.38 2.63
CA GLN A 84 -4.34 3.55 2.28
C GLN A 84 -5.83 3.22 2.11
N ASN A 85 -6.12 2.10 1.44
CA ASN A 85 -7.49 1.61 1.26
C ASN A 85 -8.14 1.25 2.61
N LEU A 86 -7.39 0.65 3.53
CA LEU A 86 -7.87 0.36 4.88
C LEU A 86 -8.20 1.64 5.66
N ILE A 87 -7.32 2.65 5.63
CA ILE A 87 -7.59 3.94 6.28
C ILE A 87 -8.84 4.59 5.69
N ARG A 88 -9.00 4.52 4.36
CA ARG A 88 -10.20 5.04 3.67
C ARG A 88 -11.46 4.28 4.11
N PHE A 89 -11.38 2.96 4.25
CA PHE A 89 -12.47 2.13 4.73
C PHE A 89 -12.86 2.49 6.15
N LEU A 90 -11.89 2.59 7.07
CA LEU A 90 -12.13 2.96 8.46
C LEU A 90 -12.82 4.32 8.59
N ARG A 91 -12.39 5.31 7.78
CA ARG A 91 -13.02 6.64 7.75
C ARG A 91 -14.38 6.67 7.05
N GLY A 92 -14.69 5.66 6.24
CA GLY A 92 -15.91 5.57 5.43
C GLY A 92 -17.05 4.79 6.09
N GLN A 93 -16.85 4.24 7.30
CA GLN A 93 -17.89 3.48 7.98
C GLN A 93 -19.06 4.40 8.38
N LYS A 94 -20.19 4.25 7.69
CA LYS A 94 -21.46 4.90 8.03
C LYS A 94 -22.28 3.96 8.91
N ILE A 95 -22.63 4.42 10.11
CA ILE A 95 -23.54 3.70 11.01
C ILE A 95 -24.97 4.08 10.61
N TYR A 96 -25.77 3.08 10.26
CA TYR A 96 -27.20 3.24 9.98
C TYR A 96 -28.00 2.74 11.17
N PRO A 97 -28.45 3.64 12.07
CA PRO A 97 -29.29 3.24 13.19
C PRO A 97 -30.68 2.87 12.67
N TYR A 98 -31.06 1.60 12.84
CA TYR A 98 -32.43 1.17 12.61
C TYR A 98 -33.30 1.68 13.75
N ARG A 99 -34.28 2.53 13.44
CA ARG A 99 -35.36 2.84 14.35
C ARG A 99 -36.53 1.95 14.00
N TYR A 100 -36.97 1.15 14.96
CA TYR A 100 -38.21 0.40 14.82
C TYR A 100 -39.36 1.42 14.80
N GLY A 101 -39.94 1.62 13.61
CA GLY A 101 -41.23 2.30 13.50
C GLY A 101 -42.30 1.31 13.89
N ASP A 102 -43.31 1.74 14.64
CA ASP A 102 -44.50 0.90 14.82
C ASP A 102 -45.26 0.85 13.49
N GLU A 103 -44.98 -0.19 12.71
CA GLU A 103 -45.62 -0.43 11.42
C GLU A 103 -47.07 -0.91 11.59
N TRP A 104 -47.46 -1.27 12.83
CA TRP A 104 -48.69 -1.99 13.11
C TRP A 104 -49.71 -1.21 13.93
N GLY A 105 -49.39 0.01 14.37
CA GLY A 105 -50.35 0.99 14.89
C GLY A 105 -51.33 0.41 15.91
N LEU A 106 -50.81 -0.30 16.91
CA LEU A 106 -51.64 -0.86 17.98
C LEU A 106 -51.90 0.23 19.04
N GLU A 107 -52.79 1.17 18.72
CA GLU A 107 -53.55 1.96 19.70
C GLU A 107 -54.97 1.40 19.86
#